data_AF-A0A2R2WAT7-F1
#
_entry.id   AF-A0A2R2WAT7-F1
#
_cell.length_a   1.000
_cell.length_b   1.000
_cell.length_c   1.000
_cell.angle_alpha   90.00
_cell.angle_beta   90.00
_cell.angle_gamma   90.00
#
_symmetry.space_group_name_H-M   'P 1'
#
loop_
_entity.id
_entity.type
_entity.pdbx_description
1 polymer ?
#
loop_
_entity_poly.entity_id
_entity_poly.type
_entity_poly.pdbx_seq_one_letter_code
_entity_poly.pdbx_strand_id
1 'polypeptide(L)'
;MASLIQRRMAIDRIVITGRWQIVGGAAFLGIGAFELLTSGFHWPVLGQIAIGAVGLGRGILLVRRGRRERQAFESIQGEDAGRQRSVSR
;
A
#
# COMPACT_ATOMS: atom_id res chain seq x y z
N MET A 1 -21.66 17.46 0.79
CA MET A 1 -21.00 16.66 1.85
C MET A 1 -20.74 15.27 1.32
N ALA A 2 -19.51 14.76 1.38
CA ALA A 2 -19.20 13.39 0.93
C ALA A 2 -19.89 12.36 1.85
N SER A 3 -20.48 11.32 1.25
CA SER A 3 -21.17 10.28 2.03
C SER A 3 -20.19 9.47 2.88
N LEU A 4 -20.68 8.85 3.96
CA LEU A 4 -19.85 7.99 4.83
C LEU A 4 -19.18 6.86 4.03
N ILE A 5 -19.87 6.31 3.03
CA ILE A 5 -19.36 5.28 2.12
C ILE A 5 -18.21 5.83 1.27
N GLN A 6 -18.35 7.04 0.72
CA GLN A 6 -17.28 7.67 -0.07
C GLN A 6 -16.01 7.92 0.75
N ARG A 7 -16.16 8.36 2.00
CA ARG A 7 -15.01 8.56 2.92
C ARG A 7 -14.32 7.23 3.23
N ARG A 8 -15.09 6.17 3.51
CA ARG A 8 -14.54 4.83 3.76
C ARG A 8 -13.79 4.29 2.55
N MET A 9 -14.39 4.40 1.37
CA MET A 9 -13.79 3.96 0.11
C MET A 9 -12.49 4.71 -0.21
N ALA A 10 -12.40 6.01 0.10
CA ALA A 10 -11.17 6.78 -0.07
C ALA A 10 -10.04 6.25 0.83
N ILE A 11 -10.33 5.93 2.10
CA ILE A 11 -9.36 5.36 3.04
C ILE A 11 -8.90 3.97 2.56
N ASP A 12 -9.84 3.12 2.15
CA ASP A 12 -9.51 1.78 1.65
C ASP A 12 -8.66 1.85 0.36
N ARG A 13 -8.92 2.81 -0.53
CA ARG A 13 -8.10 3.05 -1.72
C ARG A 13 -6.67 3.42 -1.36
N ILE A 14 -6.44 4.23 -0.33
CA ILE A 14 -5.09 4.58 0.15
C ILE A 14 -4.36 3.31 0.63
N VAL A 15 -5.03 2.47 1.42
CA VAL A 15 -4.45 1.22 1.94
C VAL A 15 -4.13 0.24 0.80
N ILE A 16 -5.06 0.05 -0.14
CA ILE A 16 -4.88 -0.84 -1.30
C ILE A 16 -3.73 -0.34 -2.18
N THR A 17 -3.68 0.96 -2.46
CA THR A 17 -2.58 1.57 -3.24
C THR A 17 -1.24 1.38 -2.53
N GLY A 18 -1.20 1.58 -1.20
CA GLY A 18 -0.02 1.33 -0.40
C GLY A 18 0.44 -0.12 -0.45
N ARG A 19 -0.50 -1.08 -0.39
CA ARG A 19 -0.20 -2.52 -0.54
C ARG A 19 0.39 -2.85 -1.91
N TRP A 20 -0.19 -2.32 -2.98
CA TRP A 20 0.34 -2.51 -4.33
C TRP A 20 1.76 -1.95 -4.47
N GLN A 21 2.06 -0.81 -3.85
CA GLN A 21 3.42 -0.26 -3.82
C GLN A 21 4.40 -1.12 -3.01
N ILE A 22 3.96 -1.73 -1.91
CA ILE A 22 4.77 -2.68 -1.15
C ILE A 22 5.09 -3.91 -2.00
N VAL A 23 4.07 -4.50 -2.63
CA VAL A 23 4.23 -5.70 -3.46
C VAL A 23 5.11 -5.40 -4.67
N GLY A 24 4.85 -4.30 -5.39
CA GLY A 24 5.67 -3.86 -6.51
C GLY A 24 7.11 -3.55 -6.07
N GLY A 25 7.29 -2.81 -4.98
CA GLY A 25 8.61 -2.49 -4.45
C GLY A 25 9.41 -3.74 -4.05
N ALA A 26 8.76 -4.69 -3.39
CA ALA A 26 9.37 -5.98 -3.04
C ALA A 26 9.74 -6.81 -4.27
N ALA A 27 8.90 -6.81 -5.31
CA ALA A 27 9.21 -7.48 -6.57
C ALA A 27 10.44 -6.85 -7.25
N PHE A 28 10.52 -5.52 -7.31
CA PHE A 28 11.68 -4.81 -7.87
C PHE A 28 12.97 -5.10 -7.08
N LEU A 29 12.91 -5.15 -5.75
CA LEU A 29 14.05 -5.57 -4.93
C LEU A 29 14.43 -7.03 -5.18
N GLY A 30 13.46 -7.92 -5.31
CA GLY A 30 13.69 -9.34 -5.60
C GLY A 30 14.36 -9.56 -6.96
N ILE A 31 13.89 -8.87 -7.99
CA ILE A 31 14.50 -8.92 -9.33
C ILE A 31 15.93 -8.37 -9.27
N GLY A 32 16.15 -7.21 -8.66
CA GLY A 32 17.48 -6.62 -8.54
C GLY A 32 18.45 -7.51 -7.76
N ALA A 33 17.99 -8.17 -6.68
CA ALA A 33 18.80 -9.13 -5.93
C ALA A 33 19.12 -10.39 -6.74
N PHE A 34 18.13 -10.93 -7.46
CA PHE A 34 18.31 -12.07 -8.35
C PHE A 34 19.33 -11.75 -9.46
N GLU A 35 19.19 -10.60 -10.10
CA GLU A 35 20.10 -10.14 -11.14
C GLU A 35 21.53 -9.92 -10.62
N LEU A 36 21.68 -9.41 -9.40
CA LEU A 36 22.98 -9.28 -8.74
C LEU A 36 23.65 -10.64 -8.49
N LEU A 37 22.85 -11.68 -8.20
CA LEU A 37 23.33 -13.05 -7.98
C LEU A 37 23.67 -13.77 -9.28
N THR A 38 22.93 -13.54 -10.36
CA THR A 38 23.12 -14.25 -11.64
C THR A 38 24.12 -13.59 -12.56
N SER A 39 24.09 -12.26 -12.62
CA SER A 39 24.81 -11.46 -13.63
C SER A 39 25.91 -10.59 -13.02
N GLY A 40 25.99 -10.55 -11.68
CA GLY A 40 26.93 -9.70 -10.96
C GLY A 40 26.52 -8.23 -10.94
N PHE A 41 27.38 -7.42 -10.32
CA PHE A 41 27.11 -5.99 -10.14
C PHE A 41 27.23 -5.21 -11.45
N HIS A 42 26.23 -4.38 -11.74
CA HIS A 42 26.29 -3.33 -12.75
C HIS A 42 25.43 -2.13 -12.34
N TRP A 43 25.78 -0.93 -12.82
CA TRP A 43 25.20 0.34 -12.35
C TRP A 43 23.66 0.46 -12.46
N PRO A 44 22.96 -0.11 -13.46
CA PRO A 44 21.50 -0.08 -13.55
C PRO A 44 20.78 -0.79 -12.39
N VAL A 45 21.37 -1.86 -11.84
CA VAL A 45 20.78 -2.62 -10.72
C VAL A 45 20.61 -1.74 -9.49
N LEU A 46 21.50 -0.77 -9.26
CA LEU A 46 21.34 0.21 -8.19
C LEU A 46 20.09 1.07 -8.37
N GLY A 47 19.79 1.48 -9.60
CA GLY A 47 18.58 2.24 -9.92
C GLY A 47 17.32 1.41 -9.65
N GLN A 48 17.34 0.14 -10.04
CA GLN A 48 16.23 -0.79 -9.80
C GLN A 48 15.98 -1.03 -8.31
N ILE A 49 17.05 -1.28 -7.54
CA ILE A 49 16.99 -1.46 -6.09
C ILE A 49 16.49 -0.18 -5.41
N ALA A 50 16.96 0.99 -5.84
CA ALA A 50 16.51 2.27 -5.32
C ALA A 50 15.01 2.50 -5.57
N ILE A 51 14.52 2.21 -6.78
CA ILE A 51 13.08 2.29 -7.10
C ILE A 51 12.28 1.32 -6.22
N GLY A 52 12.76 0.08 -6.06
CA GLY A 52 12.14 -0.91 -5.19
C GLY A 52 12.04 -0.45 -3.75
N ALA A 53 13.13 0.10 -3.20
CA ALA A 53 13.20 0.63 -1.83
C ALA A 53 12.28 1.83 -1.62
N VAL A 54 12.24 2.78 -2.57
CA VAL A 54 11.34 3.95 -2.51
C VAL A 54 9.87 3.51 -2.58
N GLY A 55 9.54 2.57 -3.48
CA GLY A 55 8.20 2.00 -3.60
C GLY A 55 7.74 1.32 -2.30
N LEU A 56 8.62 0.53 -1.69
CA LEU A 56 8.38 -0.11 -0.39
C LEU A 56 8.18 0.93 0.73
N GLY A 57 9.08 1.90 0.85
CA GLY A 57 8.99 2.94 1.89
C GLY A 57 7.69 3.74 1.78
N ARG A 58 7.35 4.20 0.56
CA ARG A 58 6.10 4.93 0.30
C ARG A 58 4.88 4.06 0.55
N GLY A 59 4.89 2.81 0.12
CA GLY A 59 3.80 1.87 0.35
C GLY A 59 3.54 1.63 1.84
N ILE A 60 4.60 1.44 2.64
CA ILE A 60 4.50 1.30 4.10
C ILE A 60 3.90 2.55 4.73
N LEU A 61 4.35 3.75 4.33
CA LEU A 61 3.82 5.01 4.83
C LEU A 61 2.33 5.17 4.51
N LEU A 62 1.91 4.83 3.29
CA LEU A 62 0.51 4.89 2.87
C LEU A 62 -0.37 3.90 3.67
N VAL A 63 0.10 2.66 3.87
CA VAL A 63 -0.64 1.68 4.68
C VAL A 63 -0.76 2.15 6.14
N ARG A 64 0.32 2.67 6.72
CA ARG A 64 0.29 3.22 8.09
C ARG A 64 -0.66 4.39 8.21
N ARG A 65 -0.62 5.31 7.24
CA ARG A 65 -1.53 6.46 7.18
C ARG A 65 -2.99 6.03 7.04
N GLY A 66 -3.28 5.14 6.09
CA GLY A 66 -4.64 4.64 5.88
C GLY A 66 -5.19 3.88 7.09
N ARG A 67 -4.35 3.13 7.83
CA ARG A 67 -4.75 2.50 9.10
C ARG A 67 -5.09 3.54 10.18
N ARG A 68 -4.28 4.59 10.33
CA ARG A 68 -4.56 5.68 11.28
C ARG A 68 -5.85 6.41 10.93
N GLU A 69 -6.04 6.75 9.65
CA GLU A 69 -7.26 7.41 9.18
C GLU A 69 -8.49 6.52 9.38
N ARG A 70 -8.37 5.20 9.17
CA ARG A 70 -9.43 4.24 9.47
C ARG A 70 -9.77 4.18 10.95
N GLN A 71 -8.77 4.11 11.83
CA GLN A 71 -8.98 4.09 13.29
C GLN A 71 -9.67 5.38 13.76
N ALA A 72 -9.22 6.55 13.26
CA ALA A 72 -9.85 7.84 13.56
C ALA A 72 -11.29 7.94 13.02
N PHE A 73 -11.56 7.33 11.87
CA PHE A 73 -12.92 7.26 11.33
C PHE A 73 -13.83 6.36 12.17
N GLU A 74 -13.36 5.18 12.54
CA GLU A 74 -14.10 4.21 13.38
C GLU A 74 -14.34 4.74 14.80
N SER A 75 -13.39 5.52 15.37
CA SER A 75 -13.59 6.14 16.69
C SER A 75 -14.67 7.22 16.71
N ILE A 76 -14.94 7.86 15.57
CA ILE A 76 -15.95 8.94 15.46
C ILE A 76 -17.32 8.37 15.04
N GLN A 77 -17.34 7.40 14.12
CA GLN A 77 -18.56 6.93 13.46
C GLN A 77 -19.09 5.60 14.00
N GLY A 78 -18.33 4.92 14.86
CA GLY A 78 -18.62 3.58 15.35
C GLY A 78 -17.88 2.50 14.56
N GLU A 79 -17.66 1.36 15.22
CA GLU A 79 -17.00 0.19 14.63
C GLU A 79 -17.78 -0.28 13.39
N ASP A 80 -17.07 -0.59 12.31
CA ASP A 80 -17.65 -0.97 11.01
C ASP A 80 -18.53 0.07 10.30
N ALA A 81 -18.49 1.35 10.70
CA ALA A 81 -19.19 2.41 9.97
C ALA A 81 -18.81 2.43 8.48
N GLY A 82 -19.82 2.45 7.60
CA GLY A 82 -19.65 2.49 6.14
C GLY A 82 -19.23 1.18 5.49
N ARG A 83 -19.21 0.05 6.21
CA ARG A 83 -18.96 -1.28 5.63
C ARG A 83 -20.18 -1.71 4.81
N GLN A 84 -20.00 -1.94 3.51
CA GLN A 84 -21.00 -2.63 2.70
C GLN A 84 -21.04 -4.09 3.16
N ARG A 85 -21.96 -4.42 4.08
CA ARG A 85 -22.27 -5.83 4.36
C ARG A 85 -22.76 -6.41 3.04
N SER A 86 -21.99 -7.33 2.46
CA SER A 86 -22.46 -8.13 1.33
C SER A 86 -23.74 -8.82 1.82
N VAL A 87 -24.88 -8.46 1.25
CA VAL A 87 -26.12 -9.20 1.45
C VAL A 87 -25.90 -10.53 0.72
N SER A 88 -25.38 -11.51 1.44
CA SER A 88 -25.40 -12.90 0.99
C SER A 88 -26.87 -13.31 0.96
N ARG A 89 -27.42 -13.43 -0.26
CA ARG A 89 -28.64 -14.19 -0.52
C ARG A 89 -28.31 -15.68 -0.57
#